data_AF-A0A2G6Q384-F1
#
_entry.id   AF-A0A2G6Q384-F1
#
_cell.length_a   1.000
_cell.length_b   1.000
_cell.length_c   1.000
_cell.angle_alpha   90.00
_cell.angle_beta   90.00
_cell.angle_gamma   90.00
#
_symmetry.space_group_name_H-M   'P 1'
#
loop_
_entity.id
_entity.type
_entity.pdbx_description
1 polymer ?
#
loop_
_entity_poly.entity_id
_entity_poly.type
_entity_poly.pdbx_seq_one_letter_code
_entity_poly.pdbx_strand_id
1 'polypeptide(L)'
;MNTDRWLIYLFVVLGLLWNCSKESDQQFLNHIQKVMNKIKAAEEQLAQNDPGASGDLKRWRQALKEAERLSLEGNEVEAQEQLGQVENEVVELVGNRKENMQFAYVTGTVTQGGKPVKQGEPVLEENTVEVKTNSLTELKLYNDSMLTLLPNSTLKIIQIRPWGRSFICELVKGAVVYEQKGKMTKFYLKAGSREFDQASENEFEVCLRKTDEGYVIPNKTDVNLVFEGQREKVRFGEGFIWSGDMTEHVQPLPAPEIILPSMEQTILAVRNERVKEVTFEWEKIEDAAYYLMDIFTDAGLKKPWKTSHKVTQNTEKIKVPAGVFYWRVKAVSKDHFPGYSSKVSWFSFVNEELEKQNQKDGPELKNVQIELLNDMAIVSGQVDDSVSVSVNHTKAVRTMDGGFKVVLSLQFGEQQITIVATDNEGAQTIKRYTVNSDF
;
A
#
# COMPACT_ATOMS: atom_id res chain seq x y z
N MET A 1 3.23 78.50 20.36
CA MET A 1 2.23 77.71 19.60
C MET A 1 2.92 76.41 19.14
N ASN A 2 2.25 75.26 19.27
CA ASN A 2 2.64 73.88 18.88
C ASN A 2 3.15 72.86 19.93
N THR A 3 2.98 73.07 21.24
CA THR A 3 3.12 71.98 22.23
C THR A 3 1.80 71.24 22.50
N ASP A 4 0.65 71.91 22.40
CA ASP A 4 -0.65 71.30 22.74
C ASP A 4 -1.21 70.35 21.67
N ARG A 5 -0.77 70.46 20.41
CA ARG A 5 -1.21 69.55 19.34
C ARG A 5 -0.55 68.17 19.41
N TRP A 6 0.67 68.05 19.93
CA TRP A 6 1.37 66.76 20.07
C TRP A 6 0.78 65.87 21.17
N LEU A 7 0.32 66.47 22.27
CA LEU A 7 -0.34 65.72 23.36
C LEU A 7 -1.67 65.13 22.91
N ILE A 8 -2.46 65.85 22.12
CA ILE A 8 -3.73 65.34 21.59
C ILE A 8 -3.50 64.17 20.61
N TYR A 9 -2.50 64.25 19.74
CA TYR A 9 -2.14 63.12 18.88
C TYR A 9 -1.61 61.91 19.68
N LEU A 10 -0.84 62.12 20.74
CA LEU A 10 -0.36 61.04 21.61
C LEU A 10 -1.51 60.35 22.35
N PHE A 11 -2.49 61.09 22.87
CA PHE A 11 -3.67 60.50 23.53
C PHE A 11 -4.61 59.80 22.55
N VAL A 12 -4.75 60.31 21.32
CA VAL A 12 -5.54 59.64 20.27
C VAL A 12 -4.82 58.38 19.78
N VAL A 13 -3.49 58.40 19.62
CA VAL A 13 -2.72 57.21 19.24
C VAL A 13 -2.67 56.18 20.37
N LEU A 14 -2.48 56.60 21.63
CA LEU A 14 -2.55 55.68 22.79
C LEU A 14 -3.97 55.16 23.01
N GLY A 15 -5.00 55.98 22.78
CA GLY A 15 -6.40 55.56 22.83
C GLY A 15 -6.76 54.59 21.71
N LEU A 16 -6.27 54.81 20.48
CA LEU A 16 -6.42 53.88 19.35
C LEU A 16 -5.60 52.61 19.53
N LEU A 17 -4.39 52.68 20.09
CA LEU A 17 -3.59 51.50 20.43
C LEU A 17 -4.24 50.69 21.56
N TRP A 18 -4.83 51.35 22.56
CA TRP A 18 -5.59 50.68 23.62
C TRP A 18 -6.90 50.08 23.08
N ASN A 19 -7.62 50.79 22.21
CA ASN A 19 -8.86 50.27 21.63
C ASN A 19 -8.61 49.15 20.60
N CYS A 20 -7.50 49.23 19.85
CA CYS A 20 -7.02 48.12 19.00
C CYS A 20 -6.61 46.90 19.83
N SER A 21 -5.97 47.08 21.00
CA SER A 21 -5.67 45.96 21.92
C SER A 21 -6.96 45.32 22.42
N LYS A 22 -8.00 46.09 22.78
CA LYS A 22 -9.26 45.50 23.24
C LYS A 22 -9.98 44.67 22.16
N GLU A 23 -9.88 45.08 20.90
CA GLU A 23 -10.51 44.36 19.80
C GLU A 23 -9.72 43.10 19.43
N SER A 24 -8.37 43.13 19.49
CA SER A 24 -7.53 41.93 19.34
C SER A 24 -7.73 40.96 20.51
N ASP A 25 -7.78 41.46 21.74
CA ASP A 25 -8.04 40.67 22.95
C ASP A 25 -9.38 39.93 22.85
N GLN A 26 -10.44 40.61 22.40
CA GLN A 26 -11.75 40.00 22.25
C GLN A 26 -11.79 38.96 21.12
N GLN A 27 -11.10 39.20 20.00
CA GLN A 27 -10.99 38.21 18.92
C GLN A 27 -10.23 36.96 19.37
N PHE A 28 -9.16 37.13 20.13
CA PHE A 28 -8.38 36.02 20.66
C PHE A 28 -9.18 35.20 21.68
N LEU A 29 -9.89 35.85 22.61
CA LEU A 29 -10.78 35.17 23.56
C LEU A 29 -11.91 34.38 22.86
N ASN A 30 -12.46 34.93 21.78
CA ASN A 30 -13.45 34.23 20.95
C ASN A 30 -12.83 32.98 20.28
N HIS A 31 -11.57 33.05 19.84
CA HIS A 31 -10.85 31.92 19.26
C HIS A 31 -10.60 30.83 20.32
N ILE A 32 -10.12 31.20 21.52
CA ILE A 32 -9.97 30.26 22.65
C ILE A 32 -11.30 29.56 22.94
N GLN A 33 -12.40 30.31 23.05
CA GLN A 33 -13.71 29.72 23.34
C GLN A 33 -14.16 28.74 22.25
N LYS A 34 -13.87 29.03 20.98
CA LYS A 34 -14.14 28.14 19.86
C LYS A 34 -13.34 26.84 19.95
N VAL A 35 -12.05 26.91 20.27
CA VAL A 35 -11.20 25.72 20.46
C VAL A 35 -11.64 24.91 21.68
N MET A 36 -12.00 25.57 22.78
CA MET A 36 -12.58 24.91 23.96
C MET A 36 -13.86 24.14 23.64
N ASN A 37 -14.75 24.71 22.82
CA ASN A 37 -15.96 24.02 22.41
C ASN A 37 -15.65 22.79 21.54
N LYS A 38 -14.63 22.88 20.66
CA LYS A 38 -14.15 21.71 19.90
C LYS A 38 -13.56 20.63 20.81
N ILE A 39 -12.78 21.02 21.83
CA ILE A 39 -12.23 20.07 22.82
C ILE A 39 -13.36 19.41 23.62
N LYS A 40 -14.38 20.15 24.07
CA LYS A 40 -15.53 19.55 24.76
C LYS A 40 -16.27 18.55 23.88
N ALA A 41 -16.49 18.88 22.61
CA ALA A 41 -17.08 17.94 21.66
C ALA A 41 -16.20 16.70 21.46
N ALA A 42 -14.88 16.87 21.37
CA ALA A 42 -13.92 15.78 21.34
C ALA A 42 -13.97 14.93 22.63
N GLU A 43 -14.09 15.54 23.80
CA GLU A 43 -14.19 14.86 25.09
C GLU A 43 -15.43 13.98 25.18
N GLU A 44 -16.60 14.50 24.81
CA GLU A 44 -17.84 13.73 24.79
C GLU A 44 -17.73 12.53 23.82
N GLN A 45 -17.12 12.77 22.66
CA GLN A 45 -16.87 11.73 21.67
C GLN A 45 -15.83 10.70 22.12
N LEU A 46 -14.79 11.09 22.86
CA LEU A 46 -13.75 10.19 23.38
C LEU A 46 -14.27 9.40 24.58
N ALA A 47 -15.04 10.02 25.48
CA ALA A 47 -15.64 9.35 26.63
C ALA A 47 -16.55 8.17 26.20
N GLN A 48 -17.13 8.24 25.01
CA GLN A 48 -17.93 7.15 24.44
C GLN A 48 -17.10 6.07 23.73
N ASN A 49 -15.92 6.39 23.19
CA ASN A 49 -15.24 5.54 22.21
C ASN A 49 -13.81 5.12 22.58
N ASP A 50 -13.07 5.91 23.35
CA ASP A 50 -11.69 5.61 23.76
C ASP A 50 -11.36 6.29 25.11
N PRO A 51 -11.66 5.63 26.25
CA PRO A 51 -11.31 6.14 27.57
C PRO A 51 -9.78 6.28 27.79
N GLY A 52 -8.95 5.67 26.93
CA GLY A 52 -7.49 5.78 26.96
C GLY A 52 -6.95 7.14 26.50
N ALA A 53 -7.74 7.93 25.77
CA ALA A 53 -7.36 9.26 25.27
C ALA A 53 -7.32 10.37 26.34
N SER A 54 -7.51 10.02 27.62
CA SER A 54 -7.47 10.98 28.75
C SER A 54 -6.13 11.74 28.85
N GLY A 55 -5.03 11.14 28.38
CA GLY A 55 -3.72 11.77 28.33
C GLY A 55 -3.67 12.96 27.36
N ASP A 56 -4.20 12.80 26.15
CA ASP A 56 -4.23 13.85 25.13
C ASP A 56 -5.15 14.99 25.53
N LEU A 57 -6.32 14.67 26.10
CA LEU A 57 -7.23 15.67 26.67
C LEU A 57 -6.58 16.51 27.77
N LYS A 58 -5.81 15.86 28.67
CA LYS A 58 -5.07 16.56 29.72
C LYS A 58 -4.01 17.47 29.12
N ARG A 59 -3.29 17.00 28.09
CA ARG A 59 -2.29 17.79 27.35
C ARG A 59 -2.92 19.00 26.68
N TRP A 60 -4.04 18.84 25.98
CA TRP A 60 -4.74 19.95 25.33
C TRP A 60 -5.27 20.97 26.31
N ARG A 61 -5.87 20.53 27.42
CA ARG A 61 -6.30 21.44 28.50
C ARG A 61 -5.13 22.21 29.10
N GLN A 62 -3.95 21.58 29.21
CA GLN A 62 -2.76 22.24 29.71
C GLN A 62 -2.21 23.26 28.69
N ALA A 63 -2.11 22.88 27.42
CA ALA A 63 -1.67 23.78 26.35
C ALA A 63 -2.62 24.98 26.18
N LEU A 64 -3.92 24.77 26.37
CA LEU A 64 -4.92 25.83 26.28
C LEU A 64 -4.83 26.81 27.47
N LYS A 65 -4.59 26.30 28.69
CA LYS A 65 -4.27 27.15 29.85
C LYS A 65 -2.98 27.95 29.65
N GLU A 66 -2.00 27.35 28.97
CA GLU A 66 -0.74 28.02 28.67
C GLU A 66 -0.92 29.11 27.61
N ALA A 67 -1.71 28.86 26.57
CA ALA A 67 -2.07 29.87 25.58
C ALA A 67 -2.84 31.05 26.23
N GLU A 68 -3.78 30.76 27.15
CA GLU A 68 -4.45 31.79 27.95
C GLU A 68 -3.46 32.61 28.79
N ARG A 69 -2.51 31.95 29.46
CA ARG A 69 -1.47 32.61 30.26
C ARG A 69 -0.59 33.52 29.40
N LEU A 70 -0.07 33.01 28.29
CA LEU A 70 0.80 33.74 27.36
C LEU A 70 0.11 34.98 26.78
N SER A 71 -1.19 34.88 26.47
CA SER A 71 -1.98 36.03 26.02
C SER A 71 -2.13 37.09 27.09
N LEU A 72 -2.40 36.71 28.35
CA LEU A 72 -2.48 37.66 29.47
C LEU A 72 -1.15 38.37 29.75
N GLU A 73 -0.03 37.75 29.41
CA GLU A 73 1.32 38.32 29.52
C GLU A 73 1.71 39.19 28.31
N GLY A 74 0.82 39.33 27.32
CA GLY A 74 1.06 40.11 26.09
C GLY A 74 1.91 39.37 25.05
N ASN A 75 2.12 38.06 25.19
CA ASN A 75 2.85 37.22 24.24
C ASN A 75 1.90 36.54 23.25
N GLU A 76 1.20 37.35 22.44
CA GLU A 76 0.12 36.90 21.56
C GLU A 76 0.57 35.90 20.47
N VAL A 77 1.80 36.03 19.95
CA VAL A 77 2.31 35.16 18.88
C VAL A 77 2.49 33.73 19.38
N GLU A 78 3.12 33.56 20.55
CA GLU A 78 3.32 32.24 21.14
C GLU A 78 1.99 31.62 21.59
N ALA A 79 1.08 32.46 22.10
CA ALA A 79 -0.28 32.03 22.45
C ALA A 79 -1.06 31.52 21.22
N GLN A 80 -0.97 32.21 20.07
CA GLN A 80 -1.58 31.79 18.81
C GLN A 80 -0.94 30.51 18.26
N GLU A 81 0.37 30.34 18.38
CA GLU A 81 1.06 29.12 17.96
C GLU A 81 0.60 27.91 18.79
N GLN A 82 0.57 28.03 20.11
CA GLN A 82 0.05 26.99 21.00
C GLN A 82 -1.41 26.64 20.70
N LEU A 83 -2.26 27.66 20.49
CA LEU A 83 -3.67 27.47 20.18
C LEU A 83 -3.86 26.80 18.81
N GLY A 84 -3.05 27.18 17.81
CA GLY A 84 -3.07 26.58 16.47
C GLY A 84 -2.63 25.11 16.48
N GLN A 85 -1.63 24.75 17.30
CA GLN A 85 -1.24 23.35 17.51
C GLN A 85 -2.38 22.54 18.10
N VAL A 86 -3.02 23.04 19.17
CA VAL A 86 -4.18 22.36 19.79
C VAL A 86 -5.36 22.27 18.82
N GLU A 87 -5.67 23.33 18.08
CA GLU A 87 -6.79 23.32 17.12
C GLU A 87 -6.55 22.32 16.00
N ASN A 88 -5.32 22.24 15.46
CA ASN A 88 -4.97 21.24 14.46
C ASN A 88 -5.08 19.82 15.01
N GLU A 89 -4.56 19.56 16.21
CA GLU A 89 -4.67 18.24 16.88
C GLU A 89 -6.13 17.85 17.15
N VAL A 90 -6.98 18.79 17.57
CA VAL A 90 -8.41 18.56 17.84
C VAL A 90 -9.20 18.41 16.55
N VAL A 91 -8.88 19.17 15.50
CA VAL A 91 -9.50 19.03 14.18
C VAL A 91 -9.11 17.71 13.53
N GLU A 92 -7.86 17.26 13.68
CA GLU A 92 -7.47 15.90 13.35
C GLU A 92 -8.33 14.90 14.16
N LEU A 93 -8.49 15.12 15.47
CA LEU A 93 -9.28 14.22 16.32
C LEU A 93 -10.77 14.10 15.96
N VAL A 94 -11.41 15.22 15.68
CA VAL A 94 -12.85 15.27 15.40
C VAL A 94 -13.15 15.09 13.91
N GLY A 95 -12.27 15.58 13.03
CA GLY A 95 -12.43 15.59 11.58
C GLY A 95 -11.97 14.31 10.88
N ASN A 96 -10.93 13.64 11.39
CA ASN A 96 -10.32 12.47 10.72
C ASN A 96 -10.76 11.11 11.27
N ARG A 97 -11.98 10.97 11.81
CA ARG A 97 -12.60 9.63 11.98
C ARG A 97 -12.82 8.87 10.65
N LYS A 98 -12.54 9.51 9.50
CA LYS A 98 -12.42 8.86 8.19
C LYS A 98 -11.04 8.21 7.93
N GLU A 99 -10.07 8.40 8.81
CA GLU A 99 -8.77 7.68 8.81
C GLU A 99 -8.80 6.42 9.68
N ASN A 100 -9.95 5.76 9.72
CA ASN A 100 -10.02 4.43 10.31
C ASN A 100 -9.18 3.48 9.46
N MET A 101 -8.48 2.57 10.15
CA MET A 101 -7.89 1.42 9.51
C MET A 101 -8.98 0.73 8.68
N GLN A 102 -8.70 0.50 7.41
CA GLN A 102 -9.70 -0.01 6.48
C GLN A 102 -9.10 -1.10 5.61
N PHE A 103 -9.98 -1.94 5.08
CA PHE A 103 -9.61 -2.87 4.02
C PHE A 103 -9.27 -2.08 2.76
N ALA A 104 -7.98 -1.84 2.53
CA ALA A 104 -7.48 -1.13 1.35
C ALA A 104 -7.80 -1.92 0.08
N TYR A 105 -7.77 -3.24 0.22
CA TYR A 105 -7.91 -4.18 -0.86
C TYR A 105 -8.44 -5.52 -0.34
N VAL A 106 -9.39 -6.13 -1.05
CA VAL A 106 -9.98 -7.43 -0.70
C VAL A 106 -10.17 -8.26 -1.97
N THR A 107 -9.60 -9.46 -2.02
CA THR A 107 -9.87 -10.47 -3.05
C THR A 107 -10.28 -11.80 -2.45
N GLY A 108 -11.21 -12.47 -3.13
CA GLY A 108 -11.71 -13.77 -2.72
C GLY A 108 -12.61 -13.68 -1.48
N THR A 109 -12.47 -14.64 -0.57
CA THR A 109 -13.27 -14.74 0.65
C THR A 109 -12.46 -14.25 1.84
N VAL A 110 -12.81 -13.06 2.31
CA VAL A 110 -12.24 -12.45 3.51
C VAL A 110 -13.37 -12.15 4.47
N THR A 111 -13.19 -12.49 5.75
CA THR A 111 -14.19 -12.22 6.79
C THR A 111 -13.58 -11.46 7.97
N GLN A 112 -14.41 -10.68 8.66
CA GLN A 112 -14.11 -10.02 9.92
C GLN A 112 -15.17 -10.41 10.94
N GLY A 113 -14.76 -11.07 12.04
CA GLY A 113 -15.71 -11.60 13.03
C GLY A 113 -16.73 -12.57 12.40
N GLY A 114 -16.30 -13.34 11.40
CA GLY A 114 -17.13 -14.30 10.66
C GLY A 114 -18.02 -13.69 9.56
N LYS A 115 -18.07 -12.36 9.41
CA LYS A 115 -18.86 -11.69 8.35
C LYS A 115 -17.98 -11.36 7.14
N PRO A 116 -18.44 -11.57 5.90
CA PRO A 116 -17.71 -11.12 4.72
C PRO A 116 -17.44 -9.62 4.76
N VAL A 117 -16.25 -9.20 4.31
CA VAL A 117 -15.87 -7.78 4.24
C VAL A 117 -15.70 -7.32 2.81
N LYS A 118 -15.85 -6.00 2.60
CA LYS A 118 -15.61 -5.33 1.32
C LYS A 118 -14.46 -4.33 1.43
N GLN A 119 -13.89 -3.98 0.29
CA GLN A 119 -12.92 -2.88 0.20
C GLN A 119 -13.54 -1.58 0.73
N GLY A 120 -12.76 -0.83 1.52
CA GLY A 120 -13.18 0.40 2.18
C GLY A 120 -13.94 0.21 3.49
N GLU A 121 -14.30 -1.02 3.86
CA GLU A 121 -14.90 -1.26 5.17
C GLU A 121 -13.88 -1.06 6.30
N PRO A 122 -14.32 -0.56 7.47
CA PRO A 122 -13.44 -0.33 8.59
C PRO A 122 -13.03 -1.66 9.23
N VAL A 123 -11.76 -1.72 9.63
CA VAL A 123 -11.26 -2.78 10.50
C VAL A 123 -11.48 -2.37 11.94
N LEU A 124 -12.08 -3.26 12.73
CA LEU A 124 -12.45 -2.98 14.12
C LEU A 124 -11.52 -3.71 15.09
N GLU A 125 -11.32 -3.11 16.27
CA GLU A 125 -10.60 -3.71 17.40
C GLU A 125 -11.32 -4.97 17.91
N GLU A 126 -10.57 -5.89 18.50
CA GLU A 126 -10.99 -7.23 18.97
C GLU A 126 -11.58 -8.17 17.91
N ASN A 127 -11.65 -7.74 16.65
CA ASN A 127 -12.10 -8.61 15.57
C ASN A 127 -10.97 -9.48 15.01
N THR A 128 -11.37 -10.66 14.54
CA THR A 128 -10.52 -11.57 13.79
C THR A 128 -10.77 -11.40 12.31
N VAL A 129 -9.71 -11.10 11.55
CA VAL A 129 -9.70 -11.10 10.09
C VAL A 129 -9.23 -12.47 9.59
N GLU A 130 -10.05 -13.15 8.79
CA GLU A 130 -9.69 -14.42 8.17
C GLU A 130 -9.63 -14.29 6.66
N VAL A 131 -8.55 -14.82 6.07
CA VAL A 131 -8.34 -14.90 4.62
C VAL A 131 -8.37 -16.36 4.21
N LYS A 132 -9.30 -16.74 3.33
CA LYS A 132 -9.40 -18.12 2.83
C LYS A 132 -8.36 -18.42 1.75
N THR A 133 -8.37 -19.65 1.23
CA THR A 133 -7.52 -20.07 0.11
C THR A 133 -7.74 -19.17 -1.12
N ASN A 134 -6.69 -18.88 -1.88
CA ASN A 134 -6.71 -18.03 -3.08
C ASN A 134 -7.33 -16.63 -2.85
N SER A 135 -7.33 -16.18 -1.60
CA SER A 135 -7.84 -14.87 -1.19
C SER A 135 -6.67 -14.07 -0.63
N LEU A 136 -6.74 -12.75 -0.73
CA LEU A 136 -5.74 -11.84 -0.19
C LEU A 136 -6.46 -10.59 0.31
N THR A 137 -5.93 -9.97 1.37
CA THR A 137 -6.43 -8.67 1.81
C THR A 137 -5.27 -7.79 2.24
N GLU A 138 -5.39 -6.49 1.95
CA GLU A 138 -4.48 -5.46 2.45
C GLU A 138 -5.25 -4.57 3.42
N LEU A 139 -4.72 -4.44 4.63
CA LEU A 139 -5.21 -3.47 5.61
C LEU A 139 -4.37 -2.20 5.47
N LYS A 140 -5.02 -1.07 5.17
CA LYS A 140 -4.38 0.24 5.23
C LYS A 140 -4.47 0.75 6.65
N LEU A 141 -3.32 0.93 7.29
CA LEU A 141 -3.20 1.51 8.62
C LEU A 141 -3.36 3.05 8.53
N TYR A 142 -3.63 3.68 9.67
CA TYR A 142 -3.85 5.14 9.76
C TYR A 142 -2.61 5.98 9.33
N ASN A 143 -1.41 5.40 9.30
CA ASN A 143 -0.19 6.06 8.84
C ASN A 143 0.22 5.68 7.41
N ASP A 144 -0.75 5.25 6.58
CA ASP A 144 -0.56 4.73 5.21
C ASP A 144 0.27 3.44 5.09
N SER A 145 0.74 2.87 6.19
CA SER A 145 1.41 1.56 6.16
C SER A 145 0.41 0.48 5.75
N MET A 146 0.92 -0.58 5.14
CA MET A 146 0.11 -1.69 4.64
C MET A 146 0.41 -2.94 5.42
N LEU A 147 -0.63 -3.70 5.73
CA LEU A 147 -0.53 -5.03 6.30
C LEU A 147 -1.27 -6.01 5.39
N THR A 148 -0.52 -6.80 4.63
CA THR A 148 -1.04 -7.75 3.65
C THR A 148 -1.14 -9.12 4.26
N LEU A 149 -2.36 -9.64 4.41
CA LEU A 149 -2.59 -11.01 4.87
C LEU A 149 -2.63 -11.93 3.66
N LEU A 150 -1.74 -12.92 3.65
CA LEU A 150 -1.63 -13.91 2.59
C LEU A 150 -2.73 -14.99 2.71
N PRO A 151 -2.96 -15.82 1.67
CA PRO A 151 -3.96 -16.88 1.74
C PRO A 151 -3.82 -17.78 2.97
N ASN A 152 -4.96 -18.24 3.51
CA ASN A 152 -5.05 -19.08 4.70
C ASN A 152 -4.56 -18.43 6.01
N SER A 153 -4.56 -17.10 6.06
CA SER A 153 -4.13 -16.36 7.25
C SER A 153 -5.27 -15.97 8.16
N THR A 154 -4.97 -15.86 9.45
CA THR A 154 -5.89 -15.36 10.46
C THR A 154 -5.15 -14.39 11.36
N LEU A 155 -5.66 -13.16 11.42
CA LEU A 155 -5.09 -12.07 12.22
C LEU A 155 -6.14 -11.59 13.20
N LYS A 156 -5.82 -11.60 14.50
CA LYS A 156 -6.63 -10.96 15.52
C LYS A 156 -6.15 -9.53 15.71
N ILE A 157 -7.05 -8.57 15.60
CA ILE A 157 -6.76 -7.17 15.92
C ILE A 157 -6.97 -7.01 17.42
N ILE A 158 -5.90 -6.70 18.15
CA ILE A 158 -5.97 -6.53 19.61
C ILE A 158 -6.25 -5.08 19.93
N GLN A 159 -5.50 -4.16 19.31
CA GLN A 159 -5.60 -2.75 19.64
C GLN A 159 -5.31 -1.83 18.47
N ILE A 160 -6.19 -0.85 18.28
CA ILE A 160 -6.02 0.24 17.32
C ILE A 160 -6.04 1.55 18.10
N ARG A 161 -4.89 2.22 18.21
CA ARG A 161 -4.81 3.58 18.77
C ARG A 161 -4.23 4.53 17.72
N PRO A 162 -5.06 5.17 16.90
CA PRO A 162 -4.60 6.11 15.87
C PRO A 162 -3.73 7.23 16.47
N TRP A 163 -4.14 7.78 17.62
CA TRP A 163 -3.49 8.89 18.32
C TRP A 163 -2.16 8.52 18.95
N GLY A 164 -2.15 7.40 19.67
CA GLY A 164 -0.91 6.81 20.18
C GLY A 164 0.00 6.30 19.06
N ARG A 165 -0.45 6.36 17.80
CA ARG A 165 0.13 5.71 16.63
C ARG A 165 0.61 4.31 16.99
N SER A 166 -0.29 3.59 17.66
CA SER A 166 -0.07 2.23 18.11
C SER A 166 -1.03 1.29 17.41
N PHE A 167 -0.49 0.20 16.87
CA PHE A 167 -1.26 -0.88 16.31
C PHE A 167 -0.71 -2.20 16.85
N ILE A 168 -1.57 -2.97 17.51
CA ILE A 168 -1.23 -4.26 18.10
C ILE A 168 -2.13 -5.33 17.50
N CYS A 169 -1.52 -6.37 16.96
CA CYS A 169 -2.23 -7.49 16.37
C CYS A 169 -1.52 -8.82 16.68
N GLU A 170 -2.24 -9.92 16.55
CA GLU A 170 -1.75 -11.27 16.74
C GLU A 170 -2.03 -12.10 15.48
N LEU A 171 -0.98 -12.59 14.84
CA LEU A 171 -1.07 -13.59 13.79
C LEU A 171 -1.38 -14.93 14.45
N VAL A 172 -2.60 -15.42 14.26
CA VAL A 172 -3.07 -16.70 14.80
C VAL A 172 -2.58 -17.86 13.94
N LYS A 173 -2.49 -17.67 12.62
CA LYS A 173 -1.90 -18.61 11.65
C LYS A 173 -1.69 -17.94 10.29
N GLY A 174 -0.87 -18.57 9.45
CA GLY A 174 -0.66 -18.18 8.06
C GLY A 174 0.51 -17.21 7.95
N ALA A 175 0.41 -16.20 7.09
CA ALA A 175 1.49 -15.26 6.85
C ALA A 175 0.98 -13.83 6.63
N VAL A 176 1.78 -12.88 7.05
CA VAL A 176 1.51 -11.45 6.92
C VAL A 176 2.76 -10.72 6.44
N VAL A 177 2.58 -9.79 5.51
CA VAL A 177 3.63 -8.87 5.07
C VAL A 177 3.28 -7.49 5.60
N TYR A 178 4.22 -6.86 6.30
CA TYR A 178 4.08 -5.48 6.77
C TYR A 178 4.97 -4.57 5.92
N GLU A 179 4.43 -3.46 5.44
CA GLU A 179 5.14 -2.42 4.70
C GLU A 179 4.89 -1.06 5.37
N GLN A 180 5.91 -0.48 5.99
CA GLN A 180 5.81 0.83 6.63
C GLN A 180 5.95 1.97 5.60
N LYS A 181 4.93 2.84 5.51
CA LYS A 181 4.97 4.05 4.65
C LYS A 181 5.06 5.35 5.43
N GLY A 182 4.54 5.38 6.65
CA GLY A 182 4.52 6.56 7.51
C GLY A 182 5.18 6.34 8.86
N LYS A 183 5.32 7.42 9.63
CA LYS A 183 5.80 7.33 11.01
C LYS A 183 4.76 6.63 11.88
N MET A 184 5.18 5.62 12.63
CA MET A 184 4.37 4.97 13.66
C MET A 184 5.17 4.96 14.95
N THR A 185 4.50 5.23 16.07
CA THR A 185 5.16 5.21 17.39
C THR A 185 5.34 3.77 17.85
N LYS A 186 4.37 2.90 17.52
CA LYS A 186 4.30 1.55 18.06
C LYS A 186 3.59 0.57 17.10
N PHE A 187 4.32 -0.18 16.27
CA PHE A 187 3.78 -1.38 15.61
C PHE A 187 4.19 -2.62 16.39
N TYR A 188 3.21 -3.43 16.80
CA TYR A 188 3.44 -4.71 17.47
C TYR A 188 2.65 -5.81 16.78
N LEU A 189 3.38 -6.80 16.28
CA LEU A 189 2.80 -8.03 15.78
C LEU A 189 3.24 -9.16 16.70
N LYS A 190 2.28 -9.91 17.23
CA LYS A 190 2.55 -11.15 17.96
C LYS A 190 2.35 -12.34 17.02
N ALA A 191 3.25 -13.31 17.02
CA ALA A 191 3.05 -14.59 16.34
C ALA A 191 3.58 -15.73 17.23
N GLY A 192 2.65 -16.50 17.82
CA GLY A 192 3.00 -17.49 18.84
C GLY A 192 3.56 -16.81 20.10
N SER A 193 4.73 -17.25 20.56
CA SER A 193 5.43 -16.66 21.70
C SER A 193 6.36 -15.49 21.31
N ARG A 194 6.46 -15.17 20.01
CA ARG A 194 7.32 -14.10 19.49
C ARG A 194 6.55 -12.82 19.28
N GLU A 195 7.18 -11.70 19.61
CA GLU A 195 6.68 -10.36 19.32
C GLU A 195 7.65 -9.66 18.37
N PHE A 196 7.12 -8.90 17.42
CA PHE A 196 7.88 -8.13 16.44
C PHE A 196 7.60 -6.66 16.69
N ASP A 197 8.65 -5.91 16.98
CA ASP A 197 8.58 -4.45 17.15
C ASP A 197 9.39 -3.72 16.06
N GLN A 198 9.05 -2.45 15.89
CA GLN A 198 9.45 -1.66 14.74
C GLN A 198 10.82 -1.00 14.90
N ALA A 199 11.60 -1.04 13.81
CA ALA A 199 12.59 -0.02 13.45
C ALA A 199 12.02 0.85 12.30
N SER A 200 12.56 2.04 12.06
CA SER A 200 12.04 2.95 11.00
C SER A 200 12.26 2.38 9.60
N GLU A 201 11.24 2.45 8.74
CA GLU A 201 11.23 2.04 7.32
C GLU A 201 11.22 0.52 7.07
N ASN A 202 10.50 -0.22 7.90
CA ASN A 202 10.49 -1.67 7.83
C ASN A 202 9.53 -2.23 6.78
N GLU A 203 10.04 -3.19 6.01
CA GLU A 203 9.23 -4.16 5.26
C GLU A 203 9.67 -5.57 5.66
N PHE A 204 8.74 -6.42 6.07
CA PHE A 204 9.05 -7.81 6.46
C PHE A 204 7.85 -8.76 6.34
N GLU A 205 8.14 -10.04 6.13
CA GLU A 205 7.17 -11.15 6.12
C GLU A 205 7.29 -11.95 7.43
N VAL A 206 6.18 -12.18 8.13
CA VAL A 206 6.09 -13.12 9.26
C VAL A 206 5.12 -14.22 8.92
N CYS A 207 5.51 -15.47 9.17
CA CYS A 207 4.65 -16.62 9.01
C CYS A 207 4.60 -17.46 10.28
N LEU A 208 3.39 -17.89 10.65
CA LEU A 208 3.12 -18.80 11.75
C LEU A 208 2.46 -20.07 11.18
N ARG A 209 3.21 -21.18 11.17
CA ARG A 209 2.79 -22.48 10.62
C ARG A 209 2.00 -23.29 11.64
N LYS A 210 2.44 -23.27 12.91
CA LYS A 210 1.78 -23.87 14.07
C LYS A 210 1.80 -22.87 15.23
N THR A 211 1.11 -23.18 16.33
CA THR A 211 0.97 -22.30 17.50
C THR A 211 2.25 -21.60 17.93
N ASP A 212 3.40 -22.24 17.82
CA ASP A 212 4.69 -21.60 18.08
C ASP A 212 5.82 -22.09 17.15
N GLU A 213 5.50 -22.24 15.87
CA GLU A 213 6.46 -22.58 14.83
C GLU A 213 6.28 -21.63 13.65
N GLY A 214 7.33 -20.91 13.28
CA GLY A 214 7.23 -19.86 12.26
C GLY A 214 8.56 -19.35 11.77
N TYR A 215 8.49 -18.28 10.97
CA TYR A 215 9.66 -17.56 10.51
C TYR A 215 9.39 -16.06 10.29
N VAL A 216 10.45 -15.28 10.25
CA VAL A 216 10.45 -13.87 9.80
C VAL A 216 11.54 -13.65 8.76
N ILE A 217 11.22 -12.83 7.75
CA ILE A 217 12.16 -12.39 6.71
C ILE A 217 12.06 -10.87 6.58
N PRO A 218 13.14 -10.12 6.90
CA PRO A 218 13.20 -8.72 6.60
C PRO A 218 13.46 -8.47 5.10
N ASN A 219 12.56 -7.73 4.46
CA ASN A 219 12.61 -7.44 3.01
C ASN A 219 13.36 -6.14 2.69
N LYS A 220 13.55 -5.24 3.67
CA LYS A 220 14.19 -3.92 3.42
C LYS A 220 15.19 -3.49 4.50
N THR A 221 14.87 -3.70 5.77
CA THR A 221 15.66 -3.24 6.93
C THR A 221 15.60 -4.29 8.04
N ASP A 222 16.43 -4.14 9.08
CA ASP A 222 16.42 -5.05 10.22
C ASP A 222 15.06 -5.07 10.95
N VAL A 223 14.73 -6.23 11.52
CA VAL A 223 13.54 -6.42 12.36
C VAL A 223 13.97 -6.79 13.77
N ASN A 224 13.34 -6.19 14.77
CA ASN A 224 13.54 -6.60 16.16
C ASN A 224 12.49 -7.65 16.52
N LEU A 225 12.96 -8.75 17.08
CA LEU A 225 12.18 -9.82 17.66
C LEU A 225 12.32 -9.73 19.18
N VAL A 226 11.22 -9.93 19.90
CA VAL A 226 11.18 -9.99 21.36
C VAL A 226 10.66 -11.35 21.78
N PHE A 227 11.39 -12.01 22.67
CA PHE A 227 11.02 -13.29 23.28
C PHE A 227 11.45 -13.29 24.75
N GLU A 228 10.53 -13.60 25.67
CA GLU A 228 10.79 -13.58 27.12
C GLU A 228 11.47 -12.29 27.63
N GLY A 229 11.13 -11.16 27.01
CA GLY A 229 11.71 -9.84 27.33
C GLY A 229 13.12 -9.60 26.77
N GLN A 230 13.75 -10.61 26.16
CA GLN A 230 15.00 -10.44 25.42
C GLN A 230 14.71 -9.93 24.02
N ARG A 231 15.53 -8.98 23.56
CA ARG A 231 15.46 -8.43 22.20
C ARG A 231 16.56 -9.03 21.35
N GLU A 232 16.17 -9.57 20.22
CA GLU A 232 17.04 -10.08 19.18
C GLU A 232 16.80 -9.31 17.88
N LYS A 233 17.85 -9.12 17.10
CA LYS A 233 17.77 -8.40 15.83
C LYS A 233 17.98 -9.38 14.69
N VAL A 234 17.02 -9.44 13.77
CA VAL A 234 17.12 -10.18 12.50
C VAL A 234 17.55 -9.19 11.43
N ARG A 235 18.72 -9.39 10.83
CA ARG A 235 19.28 -8.43 9.87
C ARG A 235 18.63 -8.55 8.51
N PHE A 236 18.56 -7.45 7.78
CA PHE A 236 18.27 -7.53 6.35
C PHE A 236 19.29 -8.44 5.64
N GLY A 237 18.80 -9.34 4.79
CA GLY A 237 19.61 -10.39 4.18
C GLY A 237 19.54 -11.74 4.90
N GLU A 238 19.04 -11.77 6.14
CA GLU A 238 18.93 -12.97 6.95
C GLU A 238 17.46 -13.34 7.16
N GLY A 239 17.25 -14.54 7.66
CA GLY A 239 15.97 -15.06 8.11
C GLY A 239 16.09 -15.56 9.53
N PHE A 240 14.96 -15.65 10.20
CA PHE A 240 14.91 -16.24 11.54
C PHE A 240 13.76 -17.23 11.61
N ILE A 241 14.07 -18.47 12.00
CA ILE A 241 13.08 -19.53 12.21
C ILE A 241 12.97 -19.85 13.70
N TRP A 242 11.77 -20.23 14.14
CA TRP A 242 11.56 -20.70 15.50
C TRP A 242 10.62 -21.90 15.57
N SER A 243 10.82 -22.71 16.61
CA SER A 243 9.94 -23.81 17.00
C SER A 243 10.01 -24.00 18.52
N GLY A 244 9.05 -23.43 19.24
CA GLY A 244 9.11 -23.30 20.70
C GLY A 244 10.33 -22.46 21.13
N ASP A 245 11.20 -23.04 21.95
CA ASP A 245 12.42 -22.37 22.43
C ASP A 245 13.58 -22.43 21.43
N MET A 246 13.50 -23.32 20.43
CA MET A 246 14.54 -23.42 19.40
C MET A 246 14.44 -22.24 18.44
N THR A 247 15.59 -21.63 18.17
CA THR A 247 15.75 -20.49 17.28
C THR A 247 16.98 -20.66 16.43
N GLU A 248 16.91 -20.21 15.18
CA GLU A 248 18.04 -20.28 14.25
C GLU A 248 17.98 -19.12 13.25
N HIS A 249 19.13 -18.49 13.03
CA HIS A 249 19.33 -17.57 11.91
C HIS A 249 19.65 -18.39 10.66
N VAL A 250 18.89 -18.16 9.60
CA VAL A 250 19.00 -18.89 8.34
C VAL A 250 19.22 -17.90 7.20
N GLN A 251 20.00 -18.30 6.20
CA GLN A 251 20.15 -17.51 4.98
C GLN A 251 19.00 -17.86 4.03
N PRO A 252 18.17 -16.89 3.59
CA PRO A 252 17.17 -17.13 2.56
C PRO A 252 17.83 -17.63 1.27
N LEU A 253 17.19 -18.62 0.63
CA LEU A 253 17.64 -19.08 -0.68
C LEU A 253 17.61 -17.93 -1.70
N PRO A 254 18.54 -17.92 -2.68
CA PRO A 254 18.54 -16.91 -3.74
C PRO A 254 17.25 -16.96 -4.55
N ALA A 255 16.89 -15.82 -5.14
CA ALA A 255 15.73 -15.70 -6.01
C ALA A 255 15.94 -16.52 -7.30
N PRO A 256 15.02 -17.42 -7.68
CA PRO A 256 15.13 -18.16 -8.94
C PRO A 256 15.06 -17.20 -10.15
N GLU A 257 15.89 -17.44 -11.16
CA GLU A 257 15.80 -16.72 -12.44
C GLU A 257 14.71 -17.33 -13.32
N ILE A 258 13.80 -16.50 -13.84
CA ILE A 258 12.70 -16.95 -14.69
C ILE A 258 13.21 -17.20 -16.12
N ILE A 259 12.88 -18.37 -16.67
CA ILE A 259 13.24 -18.79 -18.04
C ILE A 259 12.00 -18.73 -18.95
N LEU A 260 10.89 -19.36 -18.55
CA LEU A 260 9.63 -19.39 -19.30
C LEU A 260 8.41 -19.17 -18.40
N PRO A 261 7.34 -18.53 -18.89
CA PRO A 261 7.35 -17.63 -20.03
C PRO A 261 8.37 -16.51 -19.82
N SER A 262 9.12 -16.17 -20.87
CA SER A 262 10.04 -15.03 -20.79
C SER A 262 9.23 -13.76 -20.55
N MET A 263 9.88 -12.73 -20.00
CA MET A 263 9.21 -11.44 -19.81
C MET A 263 8.64 -10.95 -21.15
N GLU A 264 7.39 -10.51 -21.14
CA GLU A 264 6.66 -9.97 -22.31
C GLU A 264 6.26 -10.99 -23.39
N GLN A 265 6.27 -12.29 -23.07
CA GLN A 265 5.85 -13.30 -24.03
C GLN A 265 4.34 -13.25 -24.31
N THR A 266 3.97 -13.14 -25.59
CA THR A 266 2.60 -13.37 -26.08
C THR A 266 2.46 -14.80 -26.60
N ILE A 267 1.53 -15.55 -26.03
CA ILE A 267 1.17 -16.91 -26.45
C ILE A 267 -0.14 -16.83 -27.24
N LEU A 268 -0.08 -17.18 -28.53
CA LEU A 268 -1.24 -17.18 -29.41
C LEU A 268 -2.01 -18.51 -29.29
N ALA A 269 -3.33 -18.42 -29.14
CA ALA A 269 -4.22 -19.57 -29.21
C ALA A 269 -4.29 -20.13 -30.64
N VAL A 270 -4.32 -21.46 -30.75
CA VAL A 270 -4.82 -22.08 -31.98
C VAL A 270 -6.36 -22.02 -31.93
N ARG A 271 -6.99 -21.61 -33.03
CA ARG A 271 -8.44 -21.33 -33.19
C ARG A 271 -9.35 -22.03 -32.17
N ASN A 272 -10.17 -21.21 -31.48
CA ASN A 272 -11.15 -21.61 -30.46
C ASN A 272 -10.61 -22.14 -29.11
N GLU A 273 -9.30 -22.16 -28.87
CA GLU A 273 -8.74 -22.53 -27.57
C GLU A 273 -9.01 -21.43 -26.53
N ARG A 274 -9.95 -21.67 -25.59
CA ARG A 274 -10.27 -20.73 -24.48
C ARG A 274 -9.32 -20.84 -23.31
N VAL A 275 -8.57 -21.94 -23.23
CA VAL A 275 -7.65 -22.27 -22.15
C VAL A 275 -6.41 -22.87 -22.77
N LYS A 276 -5.23 -22.34 -22.46
CA LYS A 276 -3.95 -22.84 -22.96
C LYS A 276 -3.15 -23.46 -21.84
N GLU A 277 -2.52 -24.60 -22.11
CA GLU A 277 -1.47 -25.12 -21.24
C GLU A 277 -0.18 -24.34 -21.47
N VAL A 278 0.24 -23.57 -20.46
CA VAL A 278 1.46 -22.77 -20.46
C VAL A 278 2.50 -23.48 -19.59
N THR A 279 3.72 -23.59 -20.12
CA THR A 279 4.85 -24.13 -19.37
C THR A 279 5.59 -22.99 -18.69
N PHE A 280 5.77 -23.12 -17.39
CA PHE A 280 6.58 -22.27 -16.54
C PHE A 280 7.90 -22.97 -16.28
N GLU A 281 9.00 -22.24 -16.34
CA GLU A 281 10.35 -22.75 -16.12
C GLU A 281 11.21 -21.66 -15.49
N TRP A 282 12.07 -22.06 -14.55
CA TRP A 282 13.02 -21.19 -13.86
C TRP A 282 14.31 -21.94 -13.56
N GLU A 283 15.36 -21.21 -13.22
CA GLU A 283 16.64 -21.78 -12.81
C GLU A 283 16.47 -22.60 -11.53
N LYS A 284 17.06 -23.80 -11.53
CA LYS A 284 17.03 -24.69 -10.38
C LYS A 284 17.95 -24.16 -9.28
N ILE A 285 17.40 -23.99 -8.08
CA ILE A 285 18.16 -23.73 -6.85
C ILE A 285 18.49 -25.07 -6.19
N GLU A 286 19.78 -25.34 -5.95
CA GLU A 286 20.29 -26.64 -5.49
C GLU A 286 19.69 -27.10 -4.15
N ASP A 287 19.55 -26.17 -3.20
CA ASP A 287 19.03 -26.44 -1.85
C ASP A 287 17.51 -26.28 -1.72
N ALA A 288 16.80 -26.05 -2.82
CA ALA A 288 15.34 -25.97 -2.80
C ALA A 288 14.73 -27.37 -2.61
N ALA A 289 13.92 -27.53 -1.57
CA ALA A 289 13.06 -28.69 -1.40
C ALA A 289 11.82 -28.62 -2.31
N TYR A 290 11.33 -27.41 -2.57
CA TYR A 290 10.26 -27.11 -3.51
C TYR A 290 10.23 -25.61 -3.81
N TYR A 291 9.30 -25.20 -4.66
CA TYR A 291 9.05 -23.82 -5.03
C TYR A 291 7.60 -23.44 -4.71
N LEU A 292 7.39 -22.17 -4.41
CA LEU A 292 6.07 -21.55 -4.33
C LEU A 292 5.91 -20.61 -5.51
N MET A 293 4.93 -20.91 -6.37
CA MET A 293 4.60 -20.08 -7.52
C MET A 293 3.32 -19.30 -7.26
N ASP A 294 3.38 -17.99 -7.50
CA ASP A 294 2.24 -17.09 -7.47
C ASP A 294 1.94 -16.55 -8.87
N ILE A 295 0.67 -16.53 -9.25
CA ILE A 295 0.15 -16.02 -10.52
C ILE A 295 -1.00 -15.06 -10.22
N PHE A 296 -0.95 -13.88 -10.83
CA PHE A 296 -1.84 -12.75 -10.64
C PHE A 296 -2.41 -12.28 -11.98
N THR A 297 -3.51 -11.54 -11.93
CA THR A 297 -4.17 -10.93 -13.12
C THR A 297 -3.95 -9.43 -13.23
N ASP A 298 -3.08 -8.87 -12.38
CA ASP A 298 -2.71 -7.46 -12.37
C ASP A 298 -1.22 -7.27 -12.04
N ALA A 299 -0.64 -6.20 -12.58
CA ALA A 299 0.77 -5.87 -12.40
C ALA A 299 1.13 -5.54 -10.95
N GLY A 300 0.14 -5.13 -10.15
CA GLY A 300 0.32 -4.82 -8.73
C GLY A 300 0.38 -6.04 -7.82
N LEU A 301 0.24 -7.26 -8.38
CA LEU A 301 0.20 -8.52 -7.63
C LEU A 301 -0.92 -8.58 -6.58
N LYS A 302 -2.05 -7.91 -6.84
CA LYS A 302 -3.13 -7.80 -5.85
C LYS A 302 -4.27 -8.77 -6.12
N LYS A 303 -4.51 -9.15 -7.37
CA LYS A 303 -5.56 -10.07 -7.86
C LYS A 303 -4.98 -11.46 -8.08
N PRO A 304 -4.79 -12.27 -7.02
CA PRO A 304 -4.28 -13.61 -7.17
C PRO A 304 -5.24 -14.43 -8.03
N TRP A 305 -4.68 -15.10 -9.03
CA TRP A 305 -5.36 -16.17 -9.76
C TRP A 305 -5.02 -17.53 -9.17
N LYS A 306 -3.74 -17.74 -8.83
CA LYS A 306 -3.24 -18.92 -8.12
C LYS A 306 -2.10 -18.49 -7.20
N THR A 307 -2.13 -18.82 -5.92
CA THR A 307 -1.13 -18.37 -4.94
C THR A 307 -0.59 -19.53 -4.13
N SER A 308 0.69 -19.43 -3.75
CA SER A 308 1.42 -20.45 -3.00
C SER A 308 1.29 -21.85 -3.62
N HIS A 309 1.28 -21.93 -4.95
CA HIS A 309 1.21 -23.21 -5.65
C HIS A 309 2.54 -23.94 -5.46
N LYS A 310 2.51 -25.04 -4.72
CA LYS A 310 3.69 -25.84 -4.42
C LYS A 310 4.10 -26.66 -5.64
N VAL A 311 5.33 -26.44 -6.12
CA VAL A 311 5.95 -27.16 -7.25
C VAL A 311 7.24 -27.81 -6.78
N THR A 312 7.44 -29.10 -7.03
CA THR A 312 8.65 -29.84 -6.58
C THR A 312 9.79 -29.83 -7.61
N GLN A 313 9.51 -29.42 -8.84
CA GLN A 313 10.47 -29.27 -9.91
C GLN A 313 10.64 -27.79 -10.26
N ASN A 314 11.65 -27.45 -11.06
CA ASN A 314 11.85 -26.10 -11.57
C ASN A 314 11.04 -25.80 -12.85
N THR A 315 10.00 -26.60 -13.10
CA THR A 315 9.06 -26.43 -14.20
C THR A 315 7.66 -26.83 -13.74
N GLU A 316 6.65 -26.17 -14.29
CA GLU A 316 5.24 -26.48 -14.04
C GLU A 316 4.41 -26.20 -15.29
N LYS A 317 3.40 -27.04 -15.57
CA LYS A 317 2.43 -26.80 -16.66
C LYS A 317 1.08 -26.42 -16.10
N ILE A 318 0.56 -25.26 -16.49
CA ILE A 318 -0.73 -24.76 -16.00
C ILE A 318 -1.63 -24.36 -17.15
N LYS A 319 -2.88 -24.79 -17.07
CA LYS A 319 -3.98 -24.35 -17.93
C LYS A 319 -4.49 -22.99 -17.50
N VAL A 320 -4.28 -21.97 -18.33
CA VAL A 320 -4.70 -20.58 -18.08
C VAL A 320 -5.73 -20.12 -19.11
N PRO A 321 -6.77 -19.35 -18.73
CA PRO A 321 -7.70 -18.76 -19.69
C PRO A 321 -7.05 -17.59 -20.43
N ALA A 322 -7.66 -17.13 -21.53
CA ALA A 322 -7.18 -15.93 -22.23
C ALA A 322 -7.13 -14.72 -21.28
N GLY A 323 -6.03 -13.97 -21.34
CA GLY A 323 -5.77 -12.83 -20.44
C GLY A 323 -4.28 -12.50 -20.28
N VAL A 324 -4.00 -11.49 -19.47
CA VAL A 324 -2.63 -11.09 -19.07
C VAL A 324 -2.38 -11.60 -17.66
N PHE A 325 -1.23 -12.24 -17.46
CA PHE A 325 -0.85 -12.82 -16.19
C PHE A 325 0.52 -12.32 -15.76
N TYR A 326 0.65 -12.07 -14.47
CA TYR A 326 1.89 -11.69 -13.81
C TYR A 326 2.25 -12.81 -12.85
N TRP A 327 3.50 -13.19 -12.76
CA TRP A 327 3.89 -14.31 -11.93
C TRP A 327 5.29 -14.16 -11.37
N ARG A 328 5.51 -14.85 -10.27
CA ARG A 328 6.81 -14.95 -9.60
C ARG A 328 6.93 -16.31 -8.93
N VAL A 329 8.15 -16.68 -8.62
CA VAL A 329 8.46 -17.93 -7.93
C VAL A 329 9.47 -17.67 -6.82
N LYS A 330 9.33 -18.35 -5.68
CA LYS A 330 10.36 -18.40 -4.64
C LYS A 330 10.73 -19.84 -4.31
N ALA A 331 12.03 -20.08 -4.11
CA ALA A 331 12.52 -21.36 -3.61
C ALA A 331 12.18 -21.51 -2.13
N VAL A 332 12.00 -22.74 -1.66
CA VAL A 332 11.80 -23.06 -0.25
C VAL A 332 12.79 -24.14 0.16
N SER A 333 13.52 -23.91 1.25
CA SER A 333 14.53 -24.85 1.75
C SER A 333 13.89 -26.10 2.36
N LYS A 334 14.75 -27.08 2.71
CA LYS A 334 14.34 -28.32 3.39
C LYS A 334 13.66 -28.08 4.73
N ASP A 335 14.03 -27.00 5.42
CA ASP A 335 13.43 -26.57 6.70
C ASP A 335 12.14 -25.75 6.51
N HIS A 336 11.59 -25.78 5.29
CA HIS A 336 10.38 -25.06 4.90
C HIS A 336 10.50 -23.53 5.03
N PHE A 337 11.73 -23.00 4.98
CA PHE A 337 12.01 -21.58 5.02
C PHE A 337 12.04 -21.00 3.60
N PRO A 338 11.24 -19.97 3.27
CA PRO A 338 11.24 -19.41 1.93
C PRO A 338 12.47 -18.55 1.65
N GLY A 339 12.97 -18.63 0.43
CA GLY A 339 13.95 -17.70 -0.12
C GLY A 339 13.31 -16.45 -0.70
N TYR A 340 14.12 -15.66 -1.40
CA TYR A 340 13.66 -14.48 -2.11
C TYR A 340 12.75 -14.84 -3.28
N SER A 341 11.78 -13.96 -3.56
CA SER A 341 11.01 -14.04 -4.81
C SER A 341 11.87 -13.63 -6.01
N SER A 342 11.66 -14.33 -7.12
CA SER A 342 12.09 -13.88 -8.44
C SER A 342 11.59 -12.47 -8.73
N LYS A 343 12.21 -11.81 -9.72
CA LYS A 343 11.56 -10.67 -10.38
C LYS A 343 10.18 -11.12 -10.91
N VAL A 344 9.24 -10.19 -10.94
CA VAL A 344 7.94 -10.44 -11.56
C VAL A 344 8.15 -10.57 -13.07
N SER A 345 7.69 -11.68 -13.64
CA SER A 345 7.54 -11.85 -15.09
C SER A 345 6.06 -11.73 -15.44
N TRP A 346 5.77 -11.47 -16.72
CA TRP A 346 4.41 -11.43 -17.22
C TRP A 346 4.34 -12.02 -18.61
N PHE A 347 3.18 -12.57 -18.94
CA PHE A 347 2.86 -13.08 -20.27
C PHE A 347 1.39 -12.81 -20.59
N SER A 348 1.04 -12.87 -21.87
CA SER A 348 -0.36 -12.81 -22.30
C SER A 348 -0.73 -14.07 -23.07
N PHE A 349 -1.91 -14.61 -22.80
CA PHE A 349 -2.53 -15.65 -23.61
C PHE A 349 -3.71 -15.05 -24.36
N VAL A 350 -3.63 -15.09 -25.68
CA VAL A 350 -4.54 -14.38 -26.57
C VAL A 350 -5.32 -15.36 -27.42
N ASN A 351 -6.65 -15.26 -27.39
CA ASN A 351 -7.52 -16.01 -28.30
C ASN A 351 -7.91 -15.11 -29.48
N GLU A 352 -7.38 -15.40 -30.67
CA GLU A 352 -7.61 -14.60 -31.89
C GLU A 352 -9.09 -14.40 -32.24
N GLU A 353 -9.96 -15.38 -31.97
CA GLU A 353 -11.38 -15.25 -32.29
C GLU A 353 -12.10 -14.32 -31.31
N LEU A 354 -11.77 -14.42 -30.01
CA LEU A 354 -12.26 -13.47 -29.01
C LEU A 354 -11.73 -12.06 -29.30
N GLU A 355 -10.51 -11.92 -29.79
CA GLU A 355 -9.99 -10.63 -30.22
C GLU A 355 -10.73 -10.06 -31.41
N LYS A 356 -10.99 -10.86 -32.45
CA LYS A 356 -11.77 -10.41 -33.62
C LYS A 356 -13.18 -9.99 -33.23
N GLN A 357 -13.78 -10.66 -32.24
CA GLN A 357 -15.08 -10.27 -31.68
C GLN A 357 -14.98 -8.94 -30.92
N ASN A 358 -14.04 -8.83 -29.98
CA ASN A 358 -13.86 -7.60 -29.18
C ASN A 358 -13.48 -6.39 -30.05
N GLN A 359 -12.68 -6.60 -31.11
CA GLN A 359 -12.26 -5.57 -32.05
C GLN A 359 -13.43 -5.00 -32.87
N LYS A 360 -14.55 -5.73 -32.98
CA LYS A 360 -15.74 -5.24 -33.69
C LYS A 360 -16.49 -4.17 -32.89
N ASP A 361 -16.42 -4.24 -31.56
CA ASP A 361 -17.20 -3.40 -30.66
C ASP A 361 -16.34 -2.40 -29.87
N GLY A 362 -15.01 -2.43 -30.03
CA GLY A 362 -14.06 -1.55 -29.34
C GLY A 362 -13.84 -0.18 -29.99
N PRO A 363 -13.24 0.78 -29.27
CA PRO A 363 -12.96 2.13 -29.78
C PRO A 363 -11.97 2.12 -30.95
N GLU A 364 -12.11 3.04 -31.91
CA GLU A 364 -11.27 3.07 -33.10
C GLU A 364 -9.85 3.62 -32.79
N LEU A 365 -8.81 2.91 -33.26
CA LEU A 365 -7.42 3.36 -33.25
C LEU A 365 -7.04 3.93 -34.63
N LYS A 366 -6.94 5.26 -34.71
CA LYS A 366 -6.68 6.03 -35.93
C LYS A 366 -5.20 6.42 -36.03
N ASN A 367 -4.67 6.47 -37.26
CA ASN A 367 -3.35 7.04 -37.57
C ASN A 367 -2.19 6.47 -36.72
N VAL A 368 -2.24 5.18 -36.38
CA VAL A 368 -1.19 4.55 -35.58
C VAL A 368 0.11 4.48 -36.38
N GLN A 369 1.19 5.02 -35.82
CA GLN A 369 2.54 5.00 -36.38
C GLN A 369 3.52 4.46 -35.34
N ILE A 370 4.52 3.71 -35.82
CA ILE A 370 5.63 3.21 -35.02
C ILE A 370 6.91 3.63 -35.72
N GLU A 371 7.68 4.50 -35.07
CA GLU A 371 8.97 4.97 -35.56
C GLU A 371 10.07 4.34 -34.69
N LEU A 372 11.01 3.64 -35.33
CA LEU A 372 12.14 3.01 -34.66
C LEU A 372 13.33 3.98 -34.64
N LEU A 373 13.92 4.18 -33.47
CA LEU A 373 15.05 5.09 -33.23
C LEU A 373 16.09 4.40 -32.35
N ASN A 374 17.07 3.74 -32.96
CA ASN A 374 18.03 2.88 -32.25
C ASN A 374 17.28 1.94 -31.29
N ASP A 375 17.73 1.84 -30.04
CA ASP A 375 17.13 1.09 -28.92
C ASP A 375 15.76 1.56 -28.44
N MET A 376 15.04 2.36 -29.23
CA MET A 376 13.71 2.87 -28.88
C MET A 376 12.68 2.70 -30.01
N ALA A 377 11.41 2.57 -29.61
CA ALA A 377 10.25 2.75 -30.48
C ALA A 377 9.39 3.91 -29.99
N ILE A 378 9.08 4.84 -30.89
CA ILE A 378 8.05 5.86 -30.67
C ILE A 378 6.75 5.35 -31.28
N VAL A 379 5.76 5.11 -30.42
CA VAL A 379 4.42 4.70 -30.81
C VAL A 379 3.48 5.88 -30.67
N SER A 380 2.85 6.30 -31.75
CA SER A 380 1.89 7.41 -31.77
C SER A 380 0.60 7.03 -32.50
N GLY A 381 -0.46 7.77 -32.22
CA GLY A 381 -1.75 7.57 -32.88
C GLY A 381 -2.82 8.52 -32.34
N GLN A 382 -4.07 8.27 -32.73
CA GLN A 382 -5.25 9.00 -32.28
C GLN A 382 -6.34 8.03 -31.83
N VAL A 383 -7.09 8.43 -30.81
CA VAL A 383 -8.31 7.77 -30.33
C VAL A 383 -9.41 8.80 -30.10
N ASP A 384 -10.65 8.33 -30.02
CA ASP A 384 -11.80 9.18 -29.69
C ASP A 384 -11.72 9.70 -28.24
N ASP A 385 -12.51 10.74 -27.96
CA ASP A 385 -12.63 11.29 -26.62
C ASP A 385 -13.05 10.21 -25.61
N SER A 386 -12.52 10.34 -24.39
CA SER A 386 -12.73 9.39 -23.27
C SER A 386 -12.09 8.00 -23.40
N VAL A 387 -11.47 7.67 -24.53
CA VAL A 387 -10.73 6.40 -24.68
C VAL A 387 -9.38 6.45 -23.98
N SER A 388 -9.06 5.43 -23.19
CA SER A 388 -7.74 5.23 -22.60
C SER A 388 -6.87 4.36 -23.50
N VAL A 389 -5.58 4.67 -23.61
CA VAL A 389 -4.62 3.92 -24.44
C VAL A 389 -3.46 3.43 -23.59
N SER A 390 -3.01 2.22 -23.85
CA SER A 390 -1.73 1.70 -23.36
C SER A 390 -0.93 1.05 -24.47
N VAL A 391 0.39 1.13 -24.39
CA VAL A 391 1.34 0.51 -25.32
C VAL A 391 2.31 -0.33 -24.50
N ASN A 392 2.36 -1.64 -24.74
CA ASN A 392 3.09 -2.62 -23.91
C ASN A 392 2.86 -2.37 -22.42
N HIS A 393 1.59 -2.25 -22.01
CA HIS A 393 1.14 -1.93 -20.65
C HIS A 393 1.49 -0.55 -20.10
N THR A 394 2.30 0.24 -20.81
CA THR A 394 2.59 1.63 -20.46
C THR A 394 1.40 2.49 -20.85
N LYS A 395 0.74 3.11 -19.86
CA LYS A 395 -0.39 4.01 -20.11
C LYS A 395 0.09 5.22 -20.92
N ALA A 396 -0.52 5.44 -22.07
CA ALA A 396 -0.19 6.57 -22.93
C ALA A 396 -0.78 7.86 -22.37
N VAL A 397 -0.01 8.95 -22.40
CA VAL A 397 -0.53 10.28 -22.13
C VAL A 397 -1.29 10.75 -23.37
N ARG A 398 -2.57 11.05 -23.19
CA ARG A 398 -3.44 11.57 -24.26
C ARG A 398 -3.38 13.09 -24.30
N THR A 399 -3.27 13.66 -25.48
CA THR A 399 -3.40 15.10 -25.72
C THR A 399 -4.88 15.49 -25.82
N MET A 400 -5.17 16.80 -25.79
CA MET A 400 -6.55 17.31 -25.82
C MET A 400 -7.27 17.01 -27.15
N ASP A 401 -6.52 16.77 -28.22
CA ASP A 401 -7.02 16.42 -29.56
C ASP A 401 -7.14 14.90 -29.77
N GLY A 402 -7.06 14.10 -28.70
CA GLY A 402 -7.17 12.64 -28.77
C GLY A 402 -5.90 11.93 -29.24
N GLY A 403 -4.83 12.67 -29.55
CA GLY A 403 -3.52 12.12 -29.86
C GLY A 403 -2.89 11.39 -28.67
N PHE A 404 -2.03 10.42 -28.94
CA PHE A 404 -1.19 9.80 -27.92
C PHE A 404 0.22 9.55 -28.46
N LYS A 405 1.19 9.52 -27.55
CA LYS A 405 2.59 9.18 -27.84
C LYS A 405 3.19 8.42 -26.67
N VAL A 406 3.87 7.31 -26.95
CA VAL A 406 4.63 6.51 -25.98
C VAL A 406 6.01 6.23 -26.56
N VAL A 407 7.03 6.31 -25.72
CA VAL A 407 8.39 5.88 -26.06
C VAL A 407 8.67 4.59 -25.31
N LEU A 408 9.08 3.55 -26.04
CA LEU A 408 9.44 2.24 -25.51
C LEU A 408 10.94 2.03 -25.72
N SER A 409 11.60 1.36 -24.78
CA SER A 409 12.93 0.78 -25.02
C SER A 409 12.76 -0.59 -25.67
N LEU A 410 13.55 -0.88 -26.70
CA LEU A 410 13.55 -2.14 -27.43
C LEU A 410 14.77 -2.97 -27.06
N GLN A 411 14.58 -4.27 -26.87
CA GLN A 411 15.66 -5.25 -26.78
C GLN A 411 16.18 -5.64 -28.18
N PHE A 412 17.35 -6.27 -28.28
CA PHE A 412 17.84 -6.80 -29.57
C PHE A 412 16.94 -7.95 -30.06
N GLY A 413 16.63 -7.95 -31.36
CA GLY A 413 15.83 -8.98 -32.03
C GLY A 413 14.33 -8.64 -32.21
N GLU A 414 13.56 -9.67 -32.56
CA GLU A 414 12.13 -9.55 -32.85
C GLU A 414 11.31 -9.33 -31.57
N GLN A 415 10.50 -8.26 -31.56
CA GLN A 415 9.62 -7.90 -30.45
C GLN A 415 8.23 -7.54 -30.94
N GLN A 416 7.26 -7.67 -30.04
CA GLN A 416 5.88 -7.32 -30.31
C GLN A 416 5.48 -6.05 -29.55
N ILE A 417 4.98 -5.06 -30.27
CA ILE A 417 4.35 -3.86 -29.73
C ILE A 417 2.83 -4.07 -29.76
N THR A 418 2.21 -4.07 -28.59
CA THR A 418 0.76 -4.20 -28.39
C THR A 418 0.18 -2.88 -27.93
N ILE A 419 -0.77 -2.34 -28.72
CA ILE A 419 -1.53 -1.14 -28.41
C ILE A 419 -2.95 -1.56 -28.02
N VAL A 420 -3.37 -1.16 -26.82
CA VAL A 420 -4.72 -1.42 -26.30
C VAL A 420 -5.43 -0.10 -26.08
N ALA A 421 -6.53 0.11 -26.80
CA ALA A 421 -7.48 1.18 -26.56
C ALA A 421 -8.69 0.63 -25.78
N THR A 422 -9.13 1.30 -24.73
CA THR A 422 -10.27 0.89 -23.88
C THR A 422 -11.20 2.07 -23.63
N ASP A 423 -12.48 1.91 -23.94
CA ASP A 423 -13.50 2.92 -23.69
C ASP A 423 -14.02 2.90 -22.23
N ASN A 424 -15.03 3.70 -21.92
CA ASN A 424 -15.59 3.78 -20.56
C ASN A 424 -16.46 2.57 -20.19
N GLU A 425 -16.95 1.82 -21.18
CA GLU A 425 -17.75 0.60 -20.98
C GLU A 425 -16.85 -0.64 -20.81
N GLY A 426 -15.54 -0.48 -21.05
CA GLY A 426 -14.53 -1.53 -20.94
C GLY A 426 -14.34 -2.31 -22.24
N ALA A 427 -14.96 -1.91 -23.35
CA ALA A 427 -14.70 -2.52 -24.65
C ALA A 427 -13.30 -2.13 -25.14
N GLN A 428 -12.62 -3.07 -25.80
CA GLN A 428 -11.20 -2.94 -26.13
C GLN A 428 -10.92 -3.16 -27.62
N THR A 429 -10.08 -2.31 -28.18
CA THR A 429 -9.43 -2.53 -29.47
C THR A 429 -7.95 -2.77 -29.26
N ILE A 430 -7.47 -3.91 -29.75
CA ILE A 430 -6.07 -4.33 -29.63
C ILE A 430 -5.44 -4.34 -31.02
N LYS A 431 -4.30 -3.67 -31.20
CA LYS A 431 -3.46 -3.75 -32.40
C LYS A 431 -2.07 -4.22 -32.01
N ARG A 432 -1.53 -5.18 -32.78
CA ARG A 432 -0.18 -5.72 -32.57
C ARG A 432 0.69 -5.47 -33.78
N TYR A 433 1.93 -5.09 -33.51
CA TYR A 433 2.95 -4.83 -34.52
C TYR A 433 4.20 -5.61 -34.12
N THR A 434 4.73 -6.41 -35.04
CA THR A 434 6.05 -7.00 -34.88
C THR A 434 7.09 -6.01 -35.37
N VAL A 435 8.09 -5.71 -34.55
CA VAL A 435 9.24 -4.88 -34.89
C VAL A 435 10.49 -5.73 -34.74
N ASN A 436 11.46 -5.57 -35.65
CA ASN A 436 12.77 -6.18 -35.49
C ASN A 436 13.79 -5.09 -35.15
N SER A 437 14.57 -5.35 -34.11
CA SER A 437 15.64 -4.51 -33.63
C SER A 437 16.98 -5.14 -34.00
N ASP A 438 17.78 -4.45 -34.79
CA ASP A 438 19.14 -4.91 -35.17
C ASP A 438 20.23 -3.92 -34.72
N PHE A 439 19.95 -3.08 -33.70
CA PHE A 439 20.79 -1.92 -33.36
C PHE A 439 22.18 -2.28 -32.78
#